data_AF-A0A501PRJ0-F1
#
_entry.id   AF-A0A501PRJ0-F1
#
_cell.length_a   1.000
_cell.length_b   1.000
_cell.length_c   1.000
_cell.angle_alpha   90.00
_cell.angle_beta   90.00
_cell.angle_gamma   90.00
#
_symmetry.space_group_name_H-M   'P 1'
#
loop_
_entity.id
_entity.type
_entity.pdbx_description
1 polymer ?
#
loop_
_entity_poly.entity_id
_entity_poly.type
_entity_poly.pdbx_seq_one_letter_code
_entity_poly.pdbx_strand_id
1 'polypeptide(L)' 'MAISPSGEKLCVANGRSGSISVVNTQIFKVIKENKVGIRPWGVVIQ' A
#
# COMPACT_ATOMS: atom_id res chain seq x y z
N MET A 1 0.76 -5.57 -5.19
CA MET A 1 1.61 -4.89 -4.19
C MET A 1 2.77 -4.27 -4.91
N ALA A 2 3.31 -3.16 -4.42
CA ALA A 2 4.47 -2.50 -5.00
C ALA A 2 5.35 -1.91 -3.89
N ILE A 3 6.66 -1.93 -4.09
CA ILE A 3 7.65 -1.36 -3.18
C ILE A 3 8.26 -0.10 -3.80
N SER A 4 8.56 0.92 -2.98
CA SER A 4 9.25 2.12 -3.47
C SER A 4 10.66 1.79 -3.93
N PRO A 5 11.26 2.58 -4.84
CA PRO A 5 12.64 2.37 -5.28
C PRO A 5 13.66 2.34 -4.11
N SER A 6 13.41 3.14 -3.07
CA SER A 6 14.24 3.16 -1.85
C SER A 6 14.03 1.95 -0.94
N GLY A 7 12.99 1.14 -1.16
CA GLY A 7 12.63 0.03 -0.29
C GLY A 7 11.93 0.42 1.02
N GLU A 8 11.84 1.71 1.36
CA GLU A 8 11.32 2.20 2.65
C GLU A 8 9.80 2.12 2.80
N LYS A 9 9.07 2.07 1.67
CA LYS A 9 7.61 2.07 1.64
C LYS A 9 7.09 0.91 0.79
N LEU A 10 6.14 0.18 1.34
CA LEU A 10 5.40 -0.89 0.66
C LEU A 10 3.93 -0.49 0.56
N CYS A 11 3.38 -0.47 -0.65
CA CYS A 11 1.97 -0.21 -0.90
C CYS A 11 1.22 -1.52 -1.17
N VAL A 12 0.14 -1.73 -0.41
CA VAL A 12 -0.71 -2.93 -0.46
C VAL A 12 -2.13 -2.52 -0.82
N ALA A 13 -2.67 -3.12 -1.87
CA ALA A 13 -4.07 -2.95 -2.24
C ALA A 13 -4.94 -3.92 -1.43
N ASN A 14 -5.79 -3.37 -0.57
CA ASN A 14 -6.71 -4.12 0.26
C ASN A 14 -8.04 -4.29 -0.49
N GLY A 15 -8.09 -5.26 -1.40
CA GLY A 15 -9.24 -5.47 -2.29
C GLY A 15 -10.59 -5.59 -1.55
N ARG A 16 -10.63 -6.32 -0.42
CA ARG A 16 -11.88 -6.47 0.34
C ARG A 16 -12.30 -5.20 1.06
N SER A 17 -11.35 -4.42 1.55
CA SER A 17 -11.58 -3.19 2.31
C SER A 17 -11.80 -1.96 1.43
N GLY A 18 -11.43 -2.04 0.14
CA GLY A 18 -11.53 -0.90 -0.76
C GLY A 18 -10.52 0.21 -0.48
N SER A 19 -9.37 -0.15 0.10
CA SER A 19 -8.33 0.77 0.54
C SER A 19 -6.95 0.37 0.02
N ILE A 20 -5.99 1.29 0.13
CA ILE A 20 -4.56 1.03 -0.04
C ILE A 20 -3.86 1.39 1.27
N SER A 21 -3.07 0.45 1.79
CA SER A 21 -2.18 0.69 2.93
C SER A 21 -0.77 1.01 2.45
N VAL A 22 -0.14 1.99 3.09
CA VAL A 22 1.29 2.29 2.97
C VAL A 22 1.96 1.81 4.24
N VAL A 23 2.91 0.90 4.10
CA VAL A 23 3.67 0.28 5.18
C VAL A 23 5.09 0.85 5.16
N ASN A 24 5.58 1.30 6.32
CA ASN A 24 7.01 1.53 6.52
C ASN A 24 7.69 0.19 6.75
N THR A 25 8.68 -0.13 5.92
CA THR A 25 9.34 -1.44 5.89
C THR A 25 10.42 -1.60 6.96
N GLN A 26 10.92 -0.51 7.57
CA GLN A 26 11.93 -0.56 8.62
C GLN A 26 11.34 -1.03 9.95
N ILE A 27 10.13 -0.55 10.26
CA ILE A 27 9.44 -0.85 11.52
C ILE A 27 8.22 -1.76 11.35
N PHE A 28 7.94 -2.18 10.10
CA PHE A 28 6.79 -3.01 9.73
C PHE A 28 5.45 -2.48 10.23
N LYS A 29 5.24 -1.16 10.12
CA LYS A 29 3.98 -0.51 10.54
C LYS A 29 3.27 0.15 9.37
N VAL A 30 1.95 0.06 9.36
CA VAL A 30 1.09 0.86 8.48
C VAL A 30 1.20 2.32 8.92
N ILE A 31 1.69 3.17 8.02
CA ILE A 31 1.84 4.61 8.26
C ILE A 31 0.71 5.42 7.61
N LYS A 32 -0.02 4.82 6.67
CA LYS A 32 -1.17 5.46 6.02
C LYS A 32 -2.13 4.40 5.47
N GLU A 33 -3.42 4.69 5.52
CA GLU A 33 -4.44 3.93 4.80
C GLU A 33 -5.39 4.90 4.09
N ASN A 34 -5.59 4.70 2.79
CA ASN A 34 -6.45 5.56 1.97
C ASN A 34 -7.56 4.74 1.33
N LYS A 35 -8.80 5.18 1.41
CA LYS A 35 -9.89 4.59 0.62
C LYS A 35 -9.75 4.97 -0.85
N VAL A 36 -9.90 3.99 -1.74
CA VAL A 36 -9.69 4.17 -3.19
C VAL A 36 -10.84 3.63 -4.05
N GLY A 37 -11.86 3.02 -3.43
CA GLY A 37 -13.02 2.48 -4.12
C GLY A 37 -13.11 0.96 -4.02
N ILE A 38 -13.82 0.32 -4.94
CA ILE A 38 -14.18 -1.10 -4.82
C ILE A 38 -13.05 -1.98 -5.38
N ARG A 39 -12.56 -2.92 -4.57
CA ARG A 39 -11.65 -4.00 -4.99
C ARG A 39 -10.38 -3.53 -5.72
N PRO A 40 -9.54 -2.69 -5.10
CA PRO A 40 -8.20 -2.45 -5.64
C PRO A 40 -7.39 -3.75 -5.60
N TRP A 41 -6.74 -4.10 -6.72
CA TRP A 41 -5.88 -5.28 -6.86
C TRP A 41 -4.48 -4.95 -7.39
N GLY A 42 -4.37 -3.94 -8.26
CA GLY A 42 -3.11 -3.45 -8.79
C GLY A 42 -2.58 -2.25 -8.01
N VAL A 43 -1.26 -2.19 -7.84
CA VAL A 43 -0.56 -0.99 -7.35
C VAL A 43 0.70 -0.83 -8.18
N VAL A 44 0.97 0.38 -8.65
CA VAL A 44 2.23 0.78 -9.28
C VAL A 44 2.78 1.96 -8.48
N ILE A 45 4.08 1.95 -8.23
CA ILE A 45 4.81 3.08 -7.65
C ILE A 45 5.80 3.54 -8.72
N GLN A 46 5.85 4.85 -8.95
CA GLN A 46 6.80 5.49 -9.85
C GLN A 46 8.03 5.96 -9.08
#